data_AF-A0A7K0J6N5-F1
#
_entry.id   AF-A0A7K0J6N5-F1
#
_cell.length_a   1.000
_cell.length_b   1.000
_cell.length_c   1.000
_cell.angle_alpha   90.00
_cell.angle_beta   90.00
_cell.angle_gamma   90.00
#
_symmetry.space_group_name_H-M   'P 1'
#
loop_
_entity.id
_entity.type
_entity.pdbx_description
1 polymer ?
#
loop_
_entity_poly.entity_id
_entity_poly.type
_entity_poly.pdbx_seq_one_letter_code
_entity_poly.pdbx_strand_id
1 'polypeptide(L)'
;MAGPVPKCPLRPGDPCSLCQLYVTGPQDCGLVYLVMGDDALRDELAKSRSAARAKVSTPPETNLVAIAEDDELGTDPRLEGVD
;
A
#
# COMPACT_ATOMS: atom_id res chain seq x y z
N MET A 1 -25.13 1.53 -17.08
CA MET A 1 -24.51 2.86 -16.90
C MET A 1 -23.40 2.70 -15.87
N ALA A 2 -22.12 2.75 -16.26
CA ALA A 2 -21.03 2.80 -15.29
C ALA A 2 -20.94 4.23 -14.76
N GLY A 3 -21.16 4.42 -13.45
CA GLY A 3 -20.97 5.70 -12.78
C GLY A 3 -19.49 6.10 -12.71
N PRO A 4 -19.18 7.31 -12.21
CA PRO A 4 -17.80 7.73 -12.00
C PRO A 4 -17.05 6.73 -11.10
N VAL A 5 -15.80 6.41 -11.45
CA VAL A 5 -14.97 5.49 -10.67
C VAL A 5 -14.47 6.20 -9.41
N PRO A 6 -14.82 5.71 -8.21
CA PRO A 6 -14.36 6.31 -6.97
C PRO A 6 -12.84 6.14 -6.81
N LYS A 7 -12.15 7.20 -6.37
CA LYS A 7 -10.69 7.19 -6.14
C LYS A 7 -10.37 7.02 -4.66
N CYS A 8 -9.25 6.36 -4.36
CA CYS A 8 -8.81 6.18 -2.98
C CYS A 8 -8.15 7.48 -2.43
N PRO A 9 -8.62 8.07 -1.33
CA PRO A 9 -8.03 9.31 -0.80
C PRO A 9 -6.59 9.13 -0.27
N LEU A 10 -6.27 7.93 0.19
CA LEU A 10 -4.94 7.56 0.71
C LEU A 10 -3.95 7.26 -0.41
N ARG A 11 -4.43 6.81 -1.56
CA ARG A 11 -3.65 6.48 -2.76
C ARG A 11 -4.11 7.35 -3.93
N PRO A 12 -3.74 8.64 -3.94
CA PRO A 12 -4.13 9.56 -5.01
C PRO A 12 -3.65 9.07 -6.37
N GLY A 13 -4.57 8.95 -7.33
CA GLY A 13 -4.30 8.44 -8.67
C GLY A 13 -4.86 7.04 -8.90
N ASP A 14 -4.99 6.25 -7.84
CA ASP A 14 -5.54 4.90 -7.92
C ASP A 14 -7.06 4.88 -7.70
N PRO A 15 -7.81 4.07 -8.49
CA PRO A 15 -9.20 3.78 -8.18
C PRO A 15 -9.31 3.02 -6.85
N CYS A 16 -10.48 3.08 -6.23
CA CYS A 16 -10.76 2.23 -5.08
C CYS A 16 -10.71 0.75 -5.49
N SER A 17 -9.79 -0.01 -4.90
CA SER A 17 -9.60 -1.44 -5.20
C SER A 17 -10.39 -2.37 -4.28
N LEU A 18 -11.28 -1.82 -3.44
CA LEU A 18 -12.06 -2.57 -2.43
C LEU A 18 -11.17 -3.52 -1.59
N CYS A 19 -9.99 -3.03 -1.17
CA CYS A 19 -8.98 -3.86 -0.50
C CYS A 19 -9.37 -4.31 0.92
N GLN A 20 -10.42 -3.75 1.49
CA GLN A 20 -10.93 -4.09 2.83
C GLN A 20 -12.26 -4.84 2.66
N LEU A 21 -12.49 -5.84 3.52
CA LEU A 21 -13.72 -6.63 3.50
C LEU A 21 -14.95 -5.76 3.78
N TYR A 22 -16.06 -6.06 3.10
CA TYR A 22 -17.34 -5.36 3.22
C TYR A 22 -17.34 -3.87 2.83
N VAL A 23 -16.28 -3.40 2.16
CA VAL A 23 -16.22 -2.04 1.63
C VAL A 23 -16.79 -1.98 0.22
N THR A 24 -17.60 -0.97 -0.05
CA THR A 24 -18.22 -0.62 -1.34
C THR A 24 -17.59 0.61 -1.97
N GLY A 25 -16.84 1.40 -1.19
CA GLY A 25 -16.03 2.52 -1.67
C GLY A 25 -15.27 3.26 -0.56
N PRO A 26 -14.71 4.44 -0.87
CA PRO A 26 -14.00 5.24 0.12
C PRO A 26 -14.86 5.70 1.31
N GLN A 27 -16.16 5.89 1.09
CA GLN A 27 -17.12 6.42 2.07
C GLN A 27 -17.36 5.49 3.27
N ASP A 28 -17.19 4.18 3.07
CA ASP A 28 -17.41 3.13 4.07
C ASP A 28 -16.12 2.37 4.42
N CYS A 29 -14.96 2.88 3.98
CA CYS A 29 -13.67 2.34 4.33
C CYS A 29 -13.21 2.83 5.71
N GLY A 30 -13.07 1.92 6.67
CA GLY A 30 -12.64 2.25 8.04
C GLY A 30 -11.28 2.95 8.11
N LEU A 31 -10.32 2.58 7.26
CA LEU A 31 -9.01 3.24 7.23
C LEU A 31 -9.12 4.69 6.74
N VAL A 32 -9.97 4.95 5.75
CA VAL A 32 -10.23 6.33 5.28
C VAL A 32 -10.89 7.14 6.40
N TYR A 33 -11.86 6.57 7.11
CA TYR A 33 -12.50 7.23 8.25
C TYR A 33 -11.49 7.65 9.32
N LEU A 34 -10.57 6.75 9.72
CA LEU A 34 -9.57 7.04 10.74
C LEU A 34 -8.59 8.11 10.30
N VAL A 35 -8.03 7.99 9.09
CA VAL A 35 -7.00 8.92 8.62
C VAL A 35 -7.59 10.28 8.25
N MET A 36 -8.74 10.31 7.59
CA MET A 36 -9.36 11.57 7.15
C MET A 36 -10.18 12.25 8.26
N GLY A 37 -10.58 11.52 9.30
CA GLY A 37 -11.26 12.08 10.47
C GLY A 37 -10.34 12.81 11.44
N ASP A 38 -9.03 12.58 11.37
CA ASP A 38 -8.03 13.15 12.27
C ASP A 38 -7.14 14.18 11.53
N ASP A 39 -7.10 15.42 12.03
CA ASP A 39 -6.32 16.51 11.42
C ASP A 39 -4.82 16.22 11.37
N ALA A 40 -4.26 15.67 12.46
CA ALA A 40 -2.83 15.40 12.54
C ALA A 40 -2.42 14.31 11.54
N LEU A 41 -3.25 13.26 11.41
CA LEU A 41 -3.02 12.20 10.42
C LEU A 41 -3.17 12.72 8.99
N ARG A 42 -4.14 13.61 8.72
CA ARG A 42 -4.27 14.25 7.40
C ARG A 42 -3.06 15.10 7.05
N ASP A 43 -2.54 15.86 8.00
CA ASP A 43 -1.35 16.69 7.79
C ASP A 43 -0.12 15.82 7.52
N GLU A 44 0.03 14.71 8.22
CA GLU A 44 1.11 13.77 7.98
C GLU A 44 0.99 13.07 6.62
N LEU A 45 -0.24 12.73 6.20
CA LEU A 45 -0.50 12.24 4.85
C LEU A 45 -0.11 13.29 3.79
N ALA A 46 -0.38 14.57 4.01
CA ALA A 46 0.02 15.64 3.10
C ALA A 46 1.54 15.82 3.02
N LYS A 47 2.24 15.74 4.17
CA LYS A 47 3.70 15.80 4.25
C LYS A 47 4.36 14.62 3.55
N SER A 48 3.90 13.39 3.83
CA SER A 48 4.44 12.17 3.21
C SER A 48 4.26 12.18 1.68
N ARG A 49 3.13 12.70 1.18
CA ARG A 49 2.90 12.91 -0.26
C ARG A 49 3.87 13.89 -0.88
N SER A 50 4.12 15.02 -0.20
CA SER A 50 5.09 16.02 -0.65
C SER A 50 6.51 15.42 -0.71
N ALA A 51 6.89 14.65 0.30
CA ALA A 51 8.17 13.96 0.35
C ALA A 51 8.30 12.89 -0.75
N ALA A 52 7.26 12.09 -1.00
CA ALA A 52 7.27 11.07 -2.07
C ALA A 52 7.43 11.71 -3.45
N ARG A 53 6.78 12.86 -3.70
CA ARG A 53 6.91 13.59 -4.96
C ARG A 53 8.33 14.14 -5.17
N ALA A 54 8.98 14.60 -4.09
CA ALA A 54 10.38 15.04 -4.14
C ALA A 54 11.37 13.87 -4.38
N LYS A 55 11.04 12.65 -3.95
CA LYS A 55 11.86 11.45 -4.21
C LYS A 55 11.75 10.97 -5.66
N VAL A 56 10.58 11.10 -6.29
CA VAL A 56 10.35 10.71 -7.69
C VAL A 56 11.12 11.60 -8.69
N SER A 57 11.47 12.83 -8.32
CA SER A 57 12.30 13.69 -9.18
C SER A 57 13.76 13.26 -9.28
N THR A 58 14.18 12.23 -8.54
CA THR A 58 15.47 11.55 -8.71
C THR A 58 15.23 10.26 -9.50
N PRO A 59 15.97 9.98 -10.58
CA PRO A 59 15.79 8.74 -11.35
C PRO A 59 15.94 7.52 -10.44
N PRO A 60 15.06 6.50 -10.54
CA PRO A 60 15.13 5.32 -9.69
C PRO A 60 16.25 4.42 -10.17
N GLU A 61 17.44 4.56 -9.58
CA GLU A 61 18.43 3.49 -9.60
C GLU A 61 17.89 2.31 -8.79
N THR A 62 17.77 1.20 -9.50
CA THR A 62 17.07 -0.03 -9.14
C THR A 62 17.50 -0.53 -7.77
N ASN A 63 16.52 -0.70 -6.87
CA ASN A 63 16.74 -1.31 -5.57
C ASN A 63 16.97 -2.82 -5.76
N LEU A 64 18.17 -3.20 -6.18
CA LEU A 64 18.68 -4.55 -6.03
C LEU A 64 18.80 -4.77 -4.52
N VAL A 65 17.83 -5.48 -3.96
CA VAL A 65 17.98 -6.09 -2.65
C VAL A 65 19.19 -7.02 -2.79
N ALA A 66 20.32 -6.62 -2.22
CA ALA A 66 21.42 -7.52 -1.95
C ALA A 66 20.92 -8.51 -0.90
N ILE A 67 20.28 -9.57 -1.38
CA ILE A 67 20.11 -10.82 -0.64
C ILE A 67 21.54 -11.29 -0.42
N ALA A 68 22.08 -11.08 0.78
CA ALA A 68 23.28 -11.79 1.18
C ALA A 68 22.86 -13.27 1.24
N GLU A 69 23.33 -14.03 0.25
CA GLU A 69 23.10 -15.46 0.06
C GLU A 69 23.85 -16.27 1.13
N ASP A 70 23.58 -16.08 2.43
CA ASP A 70 24.15 -16.92 3.49
C ASP A 70 23.28 -16.84 4.76
N ASP A 71 22.03 -17.30 4.70
CA ASP A 71 21.31 -17.77 5.89
C ASP A 71 20.47 -18.97 5.47
N GLU A 72 20.87 -20.16 5.92
CA GLU A 72 20.24 -21.44 5.63
C GLU A 72 18.74 -21.39 5.94
N LEU A 73 17.94 -21.13 4.91
CA LEU A 73 16.50 -21.32 4.95
C LEU A 73 16.25 -22.83 5.02
N GLY A 74 16.24 -23.37 6.24
CA GLY A 74 16.00 -24.79 6.50
C GLY A 74 14.78 -25.30 5.73
N THR A 75 14.91 -26.50 5.17
CA THR A 75 13.89 -27.19 4.37
C THR A 75 12.49 -27.07 4.99
N ASP A 76 11.50 -26.67 4.17
CA ASP A 76 10.09 -26.60 4.56
C ASP A 76 9.60 -27.96 5.07
N PRO A 77 9.22 -28.10 6.35
CA PRO A 77 8.77 -29.36 6.95
C PRO A 77 7.52 -29.96 6.28
N ARG A 78 6.80 -29.19 5.44
CA ARG A 78 5.62 -29.69 4.72
C ARG A 78 5.96 -30.58 3.52
N LEU A 79 7.22 -30.61 3.10
CA LEU A 79 7.69 -31.47 2.00
C LEU A 79 8.15 -32.86 2.48
N GLU A 80 8.33 -33.05 3.78
CA GLU A 80 8.71 -34.33 4.38
C GLU A 80 7.48 -35.21 4.60
N GLY A 81 7.00 -35.87 3.54
CA GLY A 81 5.92 -36.86 3.67
C GLY A 81 5.04 -37.11 2.46
N VAL A 82 5.52 -36.83 1.24
CA VAL A 82 4.85 -37.28 0.02
C VAL A 82 5.53 -38.55 -0.51
N ASP A 83 5.20 -39.67 0.11
CA ASP A 83 5.44 -41.03 -0.42
C ASP A 83 4.11 -41.71 -0.74
#